data_AF-A0A2S5MZG7-F1
#
_entry.id   AF-A0A2S5MZG7-F1
#
_cell.length_a   1.000
_cell.length_b   1.000
_cell.length_c   1.000
_cell.angle_alpha   90.00
_cell.angle_beta   90.00
_cell.angle_gamma   90.00
#
_symmetry.space_group_name_H-M   'P 1'
#
loop_
_entity.id
_entity.type
_entity.pdbx_description
1 polymer ?
#
loop_
_entity_poly.entity_id
_entity_poly.type
_entity_poly.pdbx_seq_one_letter_code
_entity_poly.pdbx_strand_id
1 'polypeptide(L)'
;MALRIFTTRRRLRFIDDYAWPPGLIAKLQRHHSNLTPDQIQRIGLGLKQFFRAYHRGGYRPVAMPSQAVDDLWHEFILYTKAYDAFCQNAFGRFLHHTPAAVLTPSQKTSNEGLRRVWWQACKEENIDPKAPATLPLLFALDGELSIPGGYRYVPDCGGVRTVSTTVGIEFSTQCGGDFSSTSFDGTTDGLGDGDGGSGDGDGGGCGGD
;
A
#
# COMPACT_ATOMS: atom_id res chain seq x y z
N MET A 1 -13.80 7.10 21.69
CA MET A 1 -12.40 6.71 21.44
C MET A 1 -12.14 5.20 21.60
N ALA A 2 -12.54 4.55 22.71
CA ALA A 2 -12.29 3.12 22.96
C ALA A 2 -12.90 2.14 21.93
N LEU A 3 -14.14 2.38 21.48
CA LEU A 3 -14.79 1.52 20.47
C LEU A 3 -14.04 1.52 19.13
N ARG A 4 -13.54 2.69 18.69
CA ARG A 4 -12.73 2.81 17.45
C ARG A 4 -11.41 2.05 17.57
N ILE A 5 -10.70 2.19 18.70
CA ILE A 5 -9.45 1.45 18.97
C ILE A 5 -9.69 -0.07 18.97
N PHE A 6 -10.76 -0.53 19.62
CA PHE A 6 -11.14 -1.94 19.64
C PHE A 6 -11.43 -2.48 18.23
N THR A 7 -12.16 -1.71 17.40
CA THR A 7 -12.43 -2.09 16.02
C THR A 7 -11.18 -2.15 15.15
N THR A 8 -10.24 -1.22 15.31
CA THR A 8 -8.96 -1.21 14.56
C THR A 8 -8.12 -2.45 14.89
N ARG A 9 -7.94 -2.76 16.18
CA ARG A 9 -7.15 -3.95 16.59
C ARG A 9 -7.75 -5.25 16.07
N ARG A 10 -9.09 -5.39 16.16
CA ARG A 10 -9.80 -6.57 15.64
C ARG A 10 -9.60 -6.74 14.13
N ARG A 11 -9.71 -5.65 13.36
CA ARG A 11 -9.54 -5.64 11.90
C ARG A 11 -8.10 -5.98 11.48
N LEU A 12 -7.10 -5.41 12.16
CA LEU A 12 -5.70 -5.73 11.90
C LEU A 12 -5.39 -7.20 12.19
N ARG A 13 -5.86 -7.72 13.33
CA ARG A 13 -5.72 -9.14 13.66
C ARG A 13 -6.39 -10.04 12.62
N PHE A 14 -7.58 -9.66 12.12
CA PHE A 14 -8.24 -10.40 11.05
C PHE A 14 -7.37 -10.47 9.78
N ILE A 15 -6.70 -9.37 9.39
CA ILE A 15 -5.77 -9.37 8.25
C ILE A 15 -4.59 -10.32 8.50
N ASP A 16 -4.03 -10.30 9.71
CA ASP A 16 -2.87 -11.12 10.08
C ASP A 16 -3.21 -12.61 10.10
N ASP A 17 -4.36 -12.98 10.68
CA ASP A 17 -4.80 -14.36 10.83
C ASP A 17 -5.48 -14.91 9.56
N TYR A 18 -5.71 -14.07 8.53
CA TYR A 18 -6.44 -14.50 7.33
C TYR A 18 -5.74 -15.64 6.60
N ALA A 19 -6.49 -16.71 6.35
CA ALA A 19 -6.08 -17.84 5.53
C ALA A 19 -6.56 -17.65 4.08
N TRP A 20 -5.64 -17.75 3.13
CA TRP A 20 -5.97 -17.57 1.72
C TRP A 20 -6.93 -18.67 1.22
N PRO A 21 -7.86 -18.34 0.29
CA PRO A 21 -8.71 -19.32 -0.37
C PRO A 21 -7.90 -20.50 -0.95
N PRO A 22 -8.43 -21.73 -0.88
CA PRO A 22 -7.78 -22.89 -1.48
C PRO A 22 -7.47 -22.67 -2.96
N GLY A 23 -6.26 -23.06 -3.36
CA GLY A 23 -5.78 -22.96 -4.74
C GLY A 23 -5.30 -21.56 -5.17
N LEU A 24 -5.55 -20.50 -4.39
CA LEU A 24 -5.08 -19.15 -4.73
C LEU A 24 -3.55 -19.11 -4.87
N ILE A 25 -2.85 -19.68 -3.89
CA ILE A 25 -1.39 -19.79 -3.91
C ILE A 25 -0.89 -20.66 -5.08
N ALA A 26 -1.60 -21.76 -5.37
CA ALA A 26 -1.25 -22.62 -6.51
C ALA A 26 -1.44 -21.89 -7.86
N LYS A 27 -2.40 -20.96 -7.96
CA LYS A 27 -2.54 -20.12 -9.16
C LYS A 27 -1.37 -19.16 -9.31
N LEU A 28 -0.98 -18.46 -8.24
CA LEU A 28 0.20 -17.59 -8.25
C LEU A 28 1.45 -18.37 -8.66
N GLN A 29 1.65 -19.56 -8.09
CA GLN A 29 2.81 -20.40 -8.40
C GLN A 29 2.87 -20.84 -9.87
N ARG A 30 1.73 -20.93 -10.58
CA ARG A 30 1.73 -21.19 -12.02
C ARG A 30 2.21 -19.99 -12.84
N HIS A 31 1.93 -18.77 -12.38
CA HIS A 31 2.43 -17.54 -13.01
C HIS A 31 3.90 -17.28 -12.68
N HIS A 32 4.32 -17.68 -11.48
CA HIS A 32 5.68 -17.52 -10.95
C HIS A 32 6.34 -18.89 -10.69
N SER A 33 6.47 -19.70 -11.75
CA SER A 33 6.93 -21.10 -11.63
C SER A 33 8.37 -21.27 -11.14
N ASN A 34 9.16 -20.20 -11.23
CA ASN A 34 10.53 -20.12 -10.75
C ASN A 34 10.66 -19.81 -9.25
N LEU A 35 9.56 -19.45 -8.57
CA LEU A 35 9.59 -19.11 -7.15
C LEU A 35 9.42 -20.34 -6.24
N THR A 36 10.21 -20.37 -5.18
CA THR A 36 10.12 -21.37 -4.11
C THR A 36 8.90 -21.13 -3.22
N PRO A 37 8.41 -22.15 -2.50
CA PRO A 37 7.29 -22.00 -1.56
C PRO A 37 7.50 -20.88 -0.52
N ASP A 38 8.72 -20.73 0.00
CA ASP A 38 9.05 -19.70 0.99
C ASP A 38 8.96 -18.29 0.39
N GLN A 39 9.41 -18.11 -0.85
CA GLN A 39 9.27 -16.82 -1.56
C GLN A 39 7.80 -16.47 -1.80
N ILE A 40 6.98 -17.46 -2.14
CA ILE A 40 5.52 -17.29 -2.29
C ILE A 40 4.86 -16.92 -0.95
N GLN A 41 5.30 -17.52 0.17
CA GLN A 41 4.85 -17.09 1.50
C GLN A 41 5.22 -15.64 1.80
N ARG A 42 6.45 -15.21 1.44
CA ARG A 42 6.88 -13.81 1.59
C ARG A 42 6.01 -12.85 0.78
N ILE A 43 5.60 -13.21 -0.44
CA ILE A 43 4.63 -12.42 -1.23
C ILE A 43 3.28 -12.32 -0.50
N GLY A 44 2.80 -13.41 0.09
CA GLY A 44 1.59 -13.40 0.93
C GLY A 44 1.70 -12.47 2.15
N LEU A 45 2.88 -12.44 2.81
CA LEU A 45 3.16 -11.49 3.89
C LEU A 45 3.16 -10.04 3.40
N GLY A 46 3.74 -9.79 2.22
CA GLY A 46 3.69 -8.49 1.54
C GLY A 46 2.25 -8.03 1.28
N LEU A 47 1.38 -8.91 0.79
CA LEU A 47 -0.03 -8.57 0.57
C LEU A 47 -0.74 -8.20 1.87
N LYS A 48 -0.49 -8.92 2.96
CA LYS A 48 -1.02 -8.55 4.29
C LYS A 48 -0.49 -7.19 4.75
N GLN A 49 0.80 -6.90 4.55
CA GLN A 49 1.38 -5.60 4.86
C GLN A 49 0.71 -4.46 4.06
N PHE A 50 0.45 -4.68 2.77
CA PHE A 50 -0.29 -3.72 1.94
C PHE A 50 -1.70 -3.44 2.49
N PHE A 51 -2.44 -4.49 2.89
CA PHE A 51 -3.77 -4.33 3.50
C PHE A 51 -3.73 -3.61 4.85
N ARG A 52 -2.71 -3.87 5.68
CA ARG A 52 -2.50 -3.10 6.92
C ARG A 52 -2.15 -1.64 6.63
N ALA A 53 -1.35 -1.37 5.61
CA ALA A 53 -1.03 0.00 5.18
C ALA A 53 -2.27 0.76 4.71
N TYR A 54 -3.17 0.11 3.96
CA TYR A 54 -4.46 0.70 3.58
C TYR A 54 -5.34 1.01 4.81
N HIS A 55 -5.45 0.06 5.74
CA HIS A 55 -6.21 0.24 6.98
C HIS A 55 -5.66 1.40 7.83
N ARG A 56 -4.35 1.39 8.12
CA ARG A 56 -3.69 2.43 8.94
C ARG A 56 -3.55 3.77 8.21
N GLY A 57 -3.55 3.75 6.88
CA GLY A 57 -3.58 4.93 6.02
C GLY A 57 -4.94 5.64 5.96
N GLY A 58 -5.92 5.20 6.78
CA GLY A 58 -7.24 5.83 6.88
C GLY A 58 -8.14 5.55 5.68
N TYR A 59 -7.95 4.42 5.00
CA TYR A 59 -8.73 4.00 3.82
C TYR A 59 -8.65 4.97 2.64
N ARG A 60 -7.64 5.84 2.62
CA ARG A 60 -7.32 6.73 1.50
C ARG A 60 -6.70 5.91 0.35
N PRO A 61 -6.68 6.44 -0.89
CA PRO A 61 -6.04 5.77 -2.02
C PRO A 61 -4.59 5.34 -1.69
N VAL A 62 -4.24 4.14 -2.16
CA VAL A 62 -2.93 3.49 -1.99
C VAL A 62 -2.48 2.93 -3.35
N ALA A 63 -1.17 2.82 -3.55
CA ALA A 63 -0.59 2.22 -4.74
C ALA A 63 0.27 1.01 -4.36
N MET A 64 0.24 -0.04 -5.16
CA MET A 64 1.01 -1.26 -4.93
C MET A 64 2.47 -1.07 -5.39
N PRO A 65 3.49 -1.23 -4.51
CA PRO A 65 4.90 -1.09 -4.87
C PRO A 65 5.57 -2.41 -5.30
N SER A 66 4.82 -3.51 -5.42
CA SER A 66 5.37 -4.82 -5.82
C SER A 66 4.46 -5.49 -6.84
N GLN A 67 5.01 -5.84 -8.00
CA GLN A 67 4.36 -6.57 -9.07
C GLN A 67 3.94 -7.97 -8.61
N ALA A 68 4.83 -8.70 -7.91
CA ALA A 68 4.48 -10.04 -7.44
C ALA A 68 3.35 -10.04 -6.41
N VAL A 69 3.27 -8.99 -5.58
CA VAL A 69 2.15 -8.80 -4.65
C VAL A 69 0.88 -8.33 -5.37
N ASP A 70 1.00 -7.51 -6.42
CA ASP A 70 -0.14 -7.12 -7.26
C ASP A 70 -0.75 -8.33 -7.97
N ASP A 71 0.08 -9.22 -8.52
CA ASP A 71 -0.37 -10.47 -9.16
C ASP A 71 -1.15 -11.35 -8.18
N LEU A 72 -0.66 -11.47 -6.93
CA LEU A 72 -1.38 -12.20 -5.89
C LEU A 72 -2.71 -11.54 -5.53
N TRP A 73 -2.74 -10.21 -5.48
CA TRP A 73 -3.96 -9.47 -5.20
C TRP A 73 -4.97 -9.59 -6.34
N HIS A 74 -4.53 -9.54 -7.60
CA HIS A 74 -5.37 -9.76 -8.78
C HIS A 74 -6.03 -11.13 -8.72
N GLU A 75 -5.24 -12.19 -8.45
CA GLU A 75 -5.78 -13.52 -8.28
C GLU A 75 -6.80 -13.58 -7.13
N PHE A 76 -6.55 -12.87 -6.03
CA PHE A 76 -7.49 -12.83 -4.90
C PHE A 76 -8.83 -12.18 -5.26
N ILE A 77 -8.81 -11.08 -6.04
CA ILE A 77 -10.03 -10.37 -6.48
C ILE A 77 -10.97 -11.30 -7.26
N LEU A 78 -10.43 -12.27 -8.00
CA LEU A 78 -11.21 -13.25 -8.75
C LEU A 78 -11.98 -14.24 -7.84
N TYR A 79 -11.59 -14.39 -6.58
CA TYR A 79 -12.37 -15.12 -5.57
C TYR A 79 -13.44 -14.19 -4.98
N THR A 80 -14.32 -13.66 -5.84
CA THR A 80 -15.19 -12.51 -5.56
C THR A 80 -15.95 -12.58 -4.23
N LYS A 81 -16.54 -13.73 -3.88
CA LYS A 81 -17.22 -13.93 -2.59
C LYS A 81 -16.27 -13.85 -1.40
N ALA A 82 -15.10 -14.46 -1.50
CA ALA A 82 -14.09 -14.44 -0.44
C ALA A 82 -13.45 -13.05 -0.32
N TYR A 83 -13.21 -12.38 -1.45
CA TYR A 83 -12.64 -11.04 -1.49
C TYR A 83 -13.59 -9.99 -0.90
N ASP A 84 -14.88 -10.05 -1.24
CA ASP A 84 -15.89 -9.18 -0.62
C ASP A 84 -15.96 -9.41 0.90
N ALA A 85 -16.10 -10.66 1.34
CA ALA A 85 -16.12 -11.01 2.76
C ALA A 85 -14.86 -10.54 3.49
N PHE A 86 -13.69 -10.71 2.88
CA PHE A 86 -12.42 -10.19 3.40
C PHE A 86 -12.48 -8.67 3.56
N CYS A 87 -12.89 -7.92 2.53
CA CYS A 87 -12.98 -6.47 2.57
C CYS A 87 -13.93 -5.96 3.67
N GLN A 88 -15.09 -6.60 3.85
CA GLN A 88 -16.03 -6.22 4.90
C GLN A 88 -15.43 -6.43 6.30
N ASN A 89 -14.76 -7.57 6.52
CA ASN A 89 -14.14 -7.87 7.82
C ASN A 89 -12.88 -7.04 8.07
N ALA A 90 -12.01 -6.85 7.08
CA ALA A 90 -10.75 -6.12 7.20
C ALA A 90 -10.94 -4.59 7.23
N PHE A 91 -11.82 -4.06 6.38
CA PHE A 91 -11.95 -2.61 6.16
C PHE A 91 -13.35 -2.06 6.45
N GLY A 92 -14.39 -2.90 6.34
CA GLY A 92 -15.78 -2.48 6.51
C GLY A 92 -16.34 -1.79 5.27
N ARG A 93 -15.61 -1.94 4.16
CA ARG A 93 -15.90 -1.39 2.85
C ARG A 93 -15.10 -2.17 1.82
N PHE A 94 -15.56 -2.13 0.58
CA PHE A 94 -14.83 -2.73 -0.52
C PHE A 94 -13.57 -1.93 -0.85
N LEU A 95 -12.43 -2.62 -1.01
CA LEU A 95 -11.20 -2.04 -1.54
C LEU A 95 -11.15 -2.30 -3.05
N HIS A 96 -11.40 -1.27 -3.84
CA HIS A 96 -11.33 -1.36 -5.30
C HIS A 96 -9.87 -1.35 -5.77
N HIS A 97 -9.55 -2.27 -6.68
CA HIS A 97 -8.31 -2.22 -7.43
C HIS A 97 -8.48 -1.30 -8.64
N THR A 98 -7.52 -0.40 -8.86
CA THR A 98 -7.50 0.49 -10.01
C THR A 98 -6.17 0.30 -10.73
N PRO A 99 -6.14 -0.38 -11.89
CA PRO A 99 -4.92 -0.62 -12.62
C PRO A 99 -4.22 0.68 -13.05
N ALA A 100 -2.89 0.70 -13.02
CA ALA A 100 -2.12 1.87 -13.45
C ALA A 100 -2.43 2.29 -14.91
N ALA A 101 -2.80 1.33 -15.77
CA ALA A 101 -3.16 1.57 -17.16
C ALA A 101 -4.36 2.51 -17.34
N VAL A 102 -5.32 2.51 -16.41
CA VAL A 102 -6.55 3.32 -16.49
C VAL A 102 -6.45 4.66 -15.76
N LEU A 103 -5.32 4.94 -15.10
CA LEU A 103 -5.10 6.22 -14.43
C LEU A 103 -4.94 7.36 -15.44
N THR A 104 -5.55 8.51 -15.12
CA THR A 104 -5.32 9.75 -15.87
C THR A 104 -3.86 10.20 -15.75
N PRO A 105 -3.34 11.02 -16.69
CA PRO A 105 -1.97 11.53 -16.60
C PRO A 105 -1.66 12.23 -15.26
N SER A 106 -2.59 13.03 -14.72
CA SER A 106 -2.43 13.71 -13.42
C SER A 106 -2.37 12.72 -12.26
N GLN A 107 -3.14 11.64 -12.29
CA GLN A 107 -3.07 10.56 -11.29
C GLN A 107 -1.79 9.75 -11.42
N LYS A 108 -1.30 9.51 -12.64
CA LYS A 108 -0.02 8.82 -12.89
C LYS A 108 1.17 9.61 -12.34
N THR A 109 1.07 10.94 -12.33
CA THR A 109 2.10 11.81 -11.74
C THR A 109 2.01 11.93 -10.21
N SER A 110 0.90 11.51 -9.59
CA SER A 110 0.74 11.58 -8.14
C SER A 110 1.34 10.36 -7.45
N ASN A 111 2.35 10.60 -6.61
CA ASN A 111 2.97 9.57 -5.78
C ASN A 111 2.30 9.40 -4.41
N GLU A 112 1.16 10.06 -4.15
CA GLU A 112 0.53 10.07 -2.82
C GLU A 112 0.18 8.67 -2.30
N GLY A 113 -0.41 7.83 -3.15
CA GLY A 113 -0.79 6.47 -2.78
C GLY A 113 0.42 5.62 -2.42
N LEU A 114 1.51 5.79 -3.16
CA LEU A 114 2.77 5.07 -2.95
C LEU A 114 3.48 5.56 -1.68
N ARG A 115 3.54 6.89 -1.46
CA ARG A 115 4.08 7.52 -0.24
C ARG A 115 3.34 7.10 1.02
N ARG A 116 2.03 6.93 0.94
CA ARG A 116 1.20 6.43 2.05
C ARG A 116 1.58 5.01 2.44
N VAL A 117 1.76 4.13 1.45
CA VAL A 117 2.17 2.75 1.68
C VAL A 117 3.60 2.70 2.23
N TRP A 118 4.51 3.48 1.66
CA TRP A 118 5.88 3.66 2.15
C TRP A 118 5.91 4.01 3.64
N TRP A 119 5.21 5.08 4.03
CA TRP A 119 5.18 5.53 5.42
C TRP A 119 4.67 4.45 6.38
N GLN A 120 3.59 3.76 6.03
CA GLN A 120 3.00 2.73 6.89
C GLN A 120 3.87 1.47 6.96
N ALA A 121 4.50 1.06 5.86
CA ALA A 121 5.40 -0.07 5.80
C ALA A 121 6.69 0.20 6.61
N CYS A 122 7.31 1.36 6.41
CA CYS A 122 8.47 1.79 7.21
C CYS A 122 8.14 1.82 8.70
N LYS A 123 7.01 2.42 9.09
CA LYS A 123 6.59 2.48 10.49
C LYS A 123 6.33 1.09 11.09
N GLU A 124 5.76 0.17 10.31
CA GLU A 124 5.52 -1.21 10.74
C GLU A 124 6.83 -1.97 11.03
N GLU A 125 7.85 -1.71 10.23
CA GLU A 125 9.16 -2.39 10.32
C GLU A 125 10.20 -1.60 11.16
N ASN A 126 9.78 -0.52 11.82
CA ASN A 126 10.65 0.39 12.60
C ASN A 126 11.78 1.01 11.77
N ILE A 127 11.53 1.31 10.50
CA ILE A 127 12.43 2.02 9.58
C ILE A 127 12.06 3.51 9.59
N ASP A 128 13.05 4.40 9.64
CA ASP A 128 12.81 5.84 9.45
C ASP A 128 12.40 6.11 7.99
N PRO A 129 11.16 6.56 7.71
CA PRO A 129 10.72 6.81 6.35
C PRO A 129 11.42 8.00 5.67
N LYS A 130 12.11 8.87 6.42
CA LYS A 130 12.86 10.02 5.89
C LYS A 130 14.32 9.68 5.59
N ALA A 131 14.89 8.76 6.35
CA ALA A 131 16.27 8.30 6.20
C ALA A 131 16.32 6.77 6.34
N PRO A 132 15.77 6.02 5.37
CA PRO A 132 15.66 4.57 5.46
C PRO A 132 17.05 3.93 5.37
N ALA A 133 17.46 3.16 6.37
CA ALA A 133 18.67 2.34 6.30
C ALA A 133 18.48 1.08 5.43
N THR A 134 17.24 0.58 5.36
CA THR A 134 16.83 -0.60 4.59
C THR A 134 15.49 -0.34 3.93
N LEU A 135 15.12 -1.16 2.95
CA LEU A 135 13.78 -1.13 2.36
C LEU A 135 12.82 -1.97 3.22
N PRO A 136 11.57 -1.51 3.44
CA PRO A 136 10.54 -2.38 3.99
C PRO A 136 10.23 -3.53 3.03
N LEU A 137 9.78 -4.67 3.58
CA LEU A 137 9.49 -5.92 2.85
C LEU A 137 8.77 -5.66 1.53
N LEU A 138 7.65 -4.94 1.58
CA LEU A 138 6.79 -4.74 0.42
C LEU A 138 7.49 -3.99 -0.73
N PHE A 139 8.49 -3.16 -0.44
CA PHE A 139 9.31 -2.47 -1.45
C PHE A 139 10.55 -3.27 -1.84
N ALA A 140 11.02 -4.19 -1.00
CA ALA A 140 12.19 -5.01 -1.29
C ALA A 140 11.87 -6.25 -2.16
N LEU A 141 10.64 -6.77 -2.05
CA LEU A 141 10.23 -8.07 -2.62
C LEU A 141 10.61 -8.27 -4.08
N ASP A 142 10.21 -7.35 -4.97
CA ASP A 142 10.43 -7.52 -6.40
C ASP A 142 11.91 -7.58 -6.78
N GLY A 143 12.73 -6.72 -6.15
CA GLY A 143 14.16 -6.66 -6.36
C GLY A 143 14.89 -7.91 -5.85
N GLU A 144 14.53 -8.38 -4.64
CA GLU A 144 15.13 -9.56 -4.02
C GLU A 144 14.75 -10.86 -4.73
N LEU A 145 13.51 -10.97 -5.19
CA LEU A 145 13.00 -12.15 -5.88
C LEU A 145 13.31 -12.13 -7.39
N SER A 146 13.91 -11.05 -7.90
CA SER A 146 14.19 -10.86 -9.32
C SER A 146 12.95 -11.03 -10.20
N ILE A 147 11.84 -10.41 -9.79
CA ILE A 147 10.56 -10.51 -10.50
C ILE A 147 10.68 -9.84 -11.88
N PRO A 148 10.34 -10.53 -12.99
CA PRO A 148 10.31 -9.93 -14.31
C PRO A 148 9.32 -8.76 -14.37
N GLY A 149 9.78 -7.58 -14.82
CA GLY A 149 8.95 -6.37 -14.85
C GLY A 149 8.63 -5.78 -13.48
N GLY A 150 9.23 -6.31 -12.40
CA GLY A 150 9.05 -5.81 -11.04
C GLY A 150 9.74 -4.47 -10.78
N TYR A 151 9.33 -3.83 -9.69
CA TYR A 151 9.88 -2.56 -9.26
C TYR A 151 11.22 -2.73 -8.52
N ARG A 152 12.16 -1.79 -8.72
CA ARG A 152 13.40 -1.73 -7.92
C ARG A 152 13.51 -0.39 -7.22
N TYR A 153 13.64 -0.45 -5.91
CA TYR A 153 13.85 0.71 -5.05
C TYR A 153 15.25 0.65 -4.44
N VAL A 154 15.73 1.80 -3.99
CA VAL A 154 16.99 1.92 -3.25
C VAL A 154 16.74 2.77 -2.00
N PRO A 155 17.29 2.37 -0.83
CA PRO A 155 17.07 3.09 0.42
C PRO A 155 17.76 4.45 0.41
N ASP A 156 19.02 4.52 -0.03
CA ASP A 156 19.80 5.76 -0.16
C ASP A 156 20.15 6.06 -1.63
N CYS A 157 19.87 7.30 -2.05
CA CYS A 157 20.11 7.80 -3.40
C CYS A 157 21.53 8.33 -3.61
N GLY A 158 22.35 8.45 -2.55
CA GLY A 158 23.69 9.02 -2.62
C GLY A 158 24.62 8.30 -3.61
N GLY A 159 24.47 6.97 -3.75
CA GLY A 159 25.24 6.18 -4.71
C GLY A 159 24.61 6.03 -6.11
N VAL A 160 23.29 6.15 -6.23
CA VAL A 160 22.54 5.73 -7.43
C VAL A 160 22.34 6.87 -8.43
N ARG A 161 22.21 8.11 -7.94
CA ARG A 161 22.15 9.31 -8.81
C ARG A 161 23.44 9.52 -9.60
N THR A 162 24.59 9.08 -9.06
CA THR A 162 25.91 9.19 -9.69
C THR A 162 26.06 8.23 -10.89
N VAL A 163 25.37 7.08 -10.88
CA VAL A 163 25.49 6.03 -11.92
C VAL A 163 24.46 6.21 -13.04
N SER A 164 23.27 6.71 -12.73
CA SER A 164 22.19 6.91 -13.73
C SER A 164 22.60 7.93 -14.82
N THR A 165 23.42 8.93 -14.49
CA THR A 165 23.95 9.91 -15.45
C THR A 165 25.03 9.34 -16.38
N THR A 166 25.68 8.23 -16.02
CA THR A 166 26.82 7.68 -16.78
C THR A 166 26.42 6.62 -17.81
N VAL A 167 25.30 5.90 -17.62
CA VAL A 167 25.01 4.68 -18.41
C VAL A 167 23.77 4.80 -19.31
N GLY A 168 22.98 5.88 -19.23
CA GLY A 168 21.87 6.10 -20.18
C GLY A 168 20.82 4.98 -20.19
N ILE A 169 20.66 4.26 -19.07
CA ILE A 169 19.66 3.19 -18.93
C ILE A 169 18.39 3.81 -18.31
N GLU A 170 17.30 3.85 -19.09
CA GLU A 170 15.95 4.19 -18.63
C GLU A 170 15.36 3.08 -17.74
N PHE A 171 15.95 2.85 -16.57
CA PHE A 171 15.27 2.14 -15.49
C PHE A 171 14.76 3.21 -14.52
N SER A 172 13.44 3.32 -14.35
CA SER A 172 12.81 4.24 -13.39
C SER A 172 13.05 3.74 -11.96
N THR A 173 14.30 3.79 -11.52
CA THR A 173 14.69 3.49 -10.14
C THR A 173 14.09 4.59 -9.26
N GLN A 174 12.99 4.28 -8.60
CA GLN A 174 12.35 5.19 -7.65
C GLN A 174 13.03 5.07 -6.30
N CYS A 175 13.32 6.20 -5.70
CA CYS A 175 14.21 6.31 -4.56
C CYS A 175 13.39 6.44 -3.28
N GLY A 176 13.79 5.75 -2.20
CA GLY A 176 13.09 5.85 -0.91
C GLY A 176 13.00 7.29 -0.39
N GLY A 177 14.09 8.05 -0.59
CA GLY A 177 14.15 9.48 -0.27
C GLY A 177 13.20 10.36 -1.10
N ASP A 178 12.80 9.96 -2.30
CA ASP A 178 11.86 10.74 -3.13
C ASP A 178 10.45 10.77 -2.50
N PHE A 179 10.11 9.73 -1.71
CA PHE A 179 8.88 9.68 -0.90
C PHE A 179 8.90 10.60 0.32
N SER A 180 10.06 11.19 0.66
CA SER A 180 10.22 12.09 1.81
C SER A 180 10.19 13.59 1.44
N SER A 181 10.28 13.93 0.15
CA SER A 181 10.41 15.31 -0.32
C SER A 181 9.18 16.18 -0.02
N THR A 182 9.42 17.38 0.55
CA THR A 182 8.38 18.37 0.94
C THR A 182 7.97 19.31 -0.18
N SER A 183 8.59 19.22 -1.36
CA SER A 183 8.36 20.11 -2.52
C SER A 183 7.03 19.88 -3.23
N PHE A 184 6.30 18.83 -2.83
CA PHE A 184 4.90 18.61 -3.14
C PHE A 184 4.26 18.27 -1.80
N ASP A 185 3.46 19.21 -1.34
CA ASP A 185 2.77 19.32 -0.08
C ASP A 185 1.69 18.24 0.09
N GLY A 186 2.14 16.99 0.16
CA GLY A 186 1.54 16.02 1.06
C GLY A 186 1.87 16.42 2.49
N THR A 187 1.29 17.55 2.93
CA THR A 187 1.43 18.02 4.29
C THR A 187 0.99 16.91 5.24
N THR A 188 1.50 16.94 6.45
CA THR A 188 0.93 16.18 7.56
C THR A 188 -0.45 16.72 7.96
N ASP A 189 -1.09 17.61 7.19
CA ASP A 189 -2.42 18.11 7.49
C ASP A 189 -3.42 16.97 7.31
N GLY A 190 -3.97 16.53 8.44
CA GLY A 190 -4.74 15.31 8.59
C GLY A 190 -4.05 14.19 9.37
N LEU A 191 -2.85 14.44 9.91
CA LEU A 191 -2.15 13.61 10.89
C LEU A 191 -2.09 14.36 12.25
N GLY A 192 -3.25 14.60 12.83
CA GLY A 192 -3.39 15.15 14.18
C GLY A 192 -4.79 14.89 14.72
N ASP A 193 -4.88 14.23 15.88
CA ASP A 193 -6.10 13.93 16.62
C ASP A 193 -6.82 15.23 17.02
N GLY A 194 -7.88 15.59 16.31
CA GLY A 194 -8.78 16.70 16.66
C GLY A 194 -10.02 16.17 17.36
N ASP A 195 -10.00 16.15 18.69
CA ASP A 195 -11.20 16.16 19.52
C ASP A 195 -11.92 17.48 19.26
N GLY A 196 -13.13 17.42 18.70
CA GLY A 196 -13.87 18.58 18.22
C GLY A 196 -15.36 18.28 18.30
N GLY A 197 -15.95 18.71 19.42
CA GLY A 197 -17.28 18.35 19.91
C GLY A 197 -18.41 18.41 18.89
N SER A 198 -19.33 17.46 19.05
CA SER A 198 -20.72 17.55 18.64
C SER A 198 -21.33 18.88 19.11
N GLY A 199 -21.93 19.62 18.18
CA GLY A 199 -22.89 20.67 18.45
C GLY A 199 -24.12 20.43 17.60
N ASP A 200 -25.14 19.84 18.20
CA ASP A 200 -26.51 19.82 17.70
C ASP A 200 -27.09 21.25 17.70
N GLY A 201 -28.02 21.57 16.79
CA GLY A 201 -28.86 22.78 16.93
C GLY A 201 -29.49 23.35 15.66
N ASP A 202 -30.68 22.84 15.34
CA ASP A 202 -31.87 23.40 14.68
C ASP A 202 -31.87 24.81 14.03
N GLY A 203 -32.58 24.88 12.87
CA GLY A 203 -33.66 25.86 12.70
C GLY A 203 -33.59 26.83 11.52
N GLY A 204 -34.64 26.84 10.69
CA GLY A 204 -35.11 28.05 10.00
C GLY A 204 -35.25 27.96 8.49
N GLY A 205 -36.44 27.58 8.02
CA GLY A 205 -36.88 27.85 6.65
C GLY A 205 -37.46 29.27 6.55
N CYS A 206 -37.17 29.94 5.43
CA CYS A 206 -37.80 31.19 5.03
C CYS A 206 -38.09 31.09 3.53
N GLY A 207 -39.34 31.37 3.14
CA GLY A 207 -39.78 31.42 1.75
C GLY A 207 -39.33 32.68 1.00
N GLY A 208 -39.65 32.70 -0.28
CA GLY A 208 -39.58 33.87 -1.14
C GLY A 208 -40.60 33.71 -2.26
N ASP A 209 -41.37 34.77 -2.46
CA ASP A 209 -42.54 34.92 -3.34
C ASP A 209 -42.26 34.71 -4.84
#